data_AF-A0A1Y3MKI2-F1
#
_entry.id   AF-A0A1Y3MKI2-F1
#
_cell.length_a   1.000
_cell.length_b   1.000
_cell.length_c   1.000
_cell.angle_alpha   90.00
_cell.angle_beta   90.00
_cell.angle_gamma   90.00
#
_symmetry.space_group_name_H-M   'P 1'
#
loop_
_entity.id
_entity.type
_entity.pdbx_description
1 polymer ?
#
loop_
_entity_poly.entity_id
_entity_poly.type
_entity_poly.pdbx_seq_one_letter_code
_entity_poly.pdbx_strand_id
1 'polypeptide(L)'
;MEFMIKLKGLFNFPRDNLLEEDIFEWNIENWEGLTHETTSKIFKLCGLNWNLILYRYGYNQTNEYVSVALENFDALKCYNTDDNFRPIDDNQYNINVPTKFAIYIRQNYDFSKFEAKETNYQFDNTNYYHGIYELVKIKKFNKKLLKNNNKLVVGIYLCRYKNNNEVEFVNKLESYLSNKYEKDNFKQFYKEFEINIDNISKINNKYILGDKYFNIGDNYW
;
A
#
# COMPACT_ATOMS: atom_id res chain seq x y z
N MET A 1 11.11 -21.10 2.41
CA MET A 1 9.71 -21.59 2.46
C MET A 1 9.17 -21.69 3.89
N GLU A 2 9.91 -22.28 4.84
CA GLU A 2 9.45 -22.43 6.24
C GLU A 2 9.15 -21.10 6.97
N PHE A 3 9.95 -20.06 6.73
CA PHE A 3 9.71 -18.72 7.30
C PHE A 3 8.33 -18.16 6.97
N MET A 4 7.92 -18.24 5.71
CA MET A 4 6.64 -17.69 5.25
C MET A 4 5.45 -18.41 5.85
N ILE A 5 5.56 -19.73 6.03
CA ILE A 5 4.52 -20.51 6.71
C ILE A 5 4.37 -20.03 8.16
N LYS A 6 5.50 -19.81 8.86
CA LYS A 6 5.48 -19.26 10.23
C LYS A 6 4.88 -17.85 10.27
N LEU A 7 5.31 -16.95 9.38
CA LEU A 7 4.81 -15.57 9.33
C LEU A 7 3.31 -15.53 9.06
N LYS A 8 2.82 -16.26 8.03
CA LYS A 8 1.39 -16.36 7.73
C LYS A 8 0.60 -17.06 8.83
N GLY A 9 1.23 -17.94 9.61
CA GLY A 9 0.61 -18.59 10.77
C GLY A 9 0.44 -17.69 12.00
N LEU A 10 1.15 -16.55 12.08
CA LEU A 10 1.02 -15.61 13.20
C LEU A 10 -0.21 -14.71 13.11
N PHE A 11 -0.79 -14.60 11.92
CA PHE A 11 -1.61 -13.47 11.50
C PHE A 11 -2.75 -13.95 10.62
N ASN A 12 -3.94 -13.38 10.77
CA ASN A 12 -5.07 -13.74 9.95
C ASN A 12 -5.12 -12.86 8.69
N PHE A 13 -4.78 -13.39 7.53
CA PHE A 13 -4.93 -12.72 6.24
C PHE A 13 -6.15 -13.27 5.50
N PRO A 14 -7.27 -12.51 5.44
CA PRO A 14 -8.46 -12.95 4.74
C PRO A 14 -8.17 -13.31 3.28
N ARG A 15 -8.88 -14.31 2.77
CA ARG A 15 -8.83 -14.65 1.34
C ARG A 15 -9.93 -13.97 0.53
N ASP A 16 -11.02 -13.58 1.20
CA ASP A 16 -12.11 -12.87 0.57
C ASP A 16 -11.61 -11.55 -0.01
N ASN A 17 -11.94 -11.30 -1.28
CA ASN A 17 -11.54 -10.11 -2.01
C ASN A 17 -10.02 -9.91 -2.14
N LEU A 18 -9.19 -10.91 -1.84
CA LEU A 18 -7.75 -10.82 -2.06
C LEU A 18 -7.48 -10.68 -3.56
N LEU A 19 -6.83 -9.59 -3.95
CA LEU A 19 -6.37 -9.37 -5.32
C LEU A 19 -5.00 -10.01 -5.53
N GLU A 20 -4.07 -9.71 -4.62
CA GLU A 20 -2.68 -10.08 -4.76
C GLU A 20 -2.01 -10.12 -3.38
N GLU A 21 -1.05 -11.01 -3.21
CA GLU A 21 -0.20 -11.05 -2.03
C GLU A 21 1.24 -11.30 -2.46
N ASP A 22 2.18 -10.61 -1.83
CA ASP A 22 3.60 -10.76 -2.14
C ASP A 22 4.48 -10.33 -0.95
N ILE A 23 5.77 -10.60 -1.07
CA ILE A 23 6.79 -10.29 -0.07
C ILE A 23 7.93 -9.48 -0.67
N PHE A 24 8.39 -8.48 0.08
CA PHE A 24 9.63 -7.78 -0.18
C PHE A 24 10.58 -7.89 1.01
N GLU A 25 11.87 -8.05 0.72
CA GLU A 25 12.95 -8.11 1.70
C GLU A 25 14.03 -7.07 1.37
N TRP A 26 14.40 -6.27 2.37
CA TRP A 26 15.48 -5.30 2.34
C TRP A 26 16.62 -5.76 3.25
N ASN A 27 17.71 -6.19 2.61
CA ASN A 27 18.93 -6.62 3.29
C ASN A 27 19.72 -5.40 3.79
N ILE A 28 19.97 -5.35 5.10
CA ILE A 28 20.81 -4.36 5.76
C ILE A 28 22.17 -5.00 6.04
N GLU A 29 23.21 -4.50 5.39
CA GLU A 29 24.58 -5.02 5.52
C GLU A 29 25.38 -4.39 6.67
N ASN A 30 24.98 -3.21 7.14
CA ASN A 30 25.64 -2.48 8.22
C ASN A 30 24.62 -1.71 9.07
N TRP A 31 23.96 -2.39 10.01
CA TRP A 31 22.97 -1.80 10.90
C TRP A 31 23.54 -0.65 11.74
N GLU A 32 24.73 -0.82 12.28
CA GLU A 32 25.39 0.16 13.14
C GLU A 32 25.71 1.47 12.41
N GLY A 33 25.94 1.39 11.09
CA GLY A 33 26.19 2.55 10.22
C GLY A 33 24.93 3.28 9.74
N LEU A 34 23.74 2.78 10.04
CA LEU A 34 22.50 3.46 9.64
C LEU A 34 22.28 4.74 10.45
N THR A 35 21.81 5.77 9.75
CA THR A 35 21.24 6.99 10.34
C THR A 35 19.98 6.67 11.14
N HIS A 36 19.45 7.67 11.85
CA HIS A 36 18.19 7.50 12.58
C HIS A 36 17.07 6.99 11.68
N GLU A 37 16.89 7.66 10.55
CA GLU A 37 15.92 7.36 9.51
C GLU A 37 16.70 6.89 8.28
N THR A 38 16.29 5.76 7.69
CA THR A 38 16.88 5.25 6.44
C THR A 38 15.77 4.67 5.58
N THR A 39 15.78 5.02 4.31
CA THR A 39 14.77 4.58 3.33
C THR A 39 15.34 3.50 2.42
N SER A 40 14.53 2.50 2.11
CA SER A 40 14.87 1.52 1.07
C SER A 40 14.86 2.18 -0.31
N LYS A 41 15.39 1.48 -1.33
CA LYS A 41 15.04 1.82 -2.71
C LYS A 41 13.54 1.61 -2.93
N ILE A 42 12.95 2.32 -3.90
CA ILE A 42 11.60 2.04 -4.37
C ILE A 42 11.58 0.61 -4.95
N PHE A 43 10.55 -0.15 -4.63
CA PHE A 43 10.36 -1.52 -5.09
C PHE A 43 8.91 -1.74 -5.52
N LYS A 44 8.71 -2.72 -6.41
CA LYS A 44 7.38 -3.12 -6.87
C LYS A 44 6.87 -4.27 -6.01
N LEU A 45 5.66 -4.12 -5.47
CA LEU A 45 5.00 -5.15 -4.65
C LEU A 45 3.49 -5.09 -4.89
N CYS A 46 2.87 -6.24 -5.17
CA CYS A 46 1.44 -6.32 -5.50
C CYS A 46 1.02 -5.30 -6.58
N GLY A 47 1.78 -5.22 -7.67
CA GLY A 47 1.51 -4.34 -8.80
C GLY A 47 1.76 -2.83 -8.59
N LEU A 48 2.13 -2.39 -7.39
CA LEU A 48 2.34 -0.97 -7.03
C LEU A 48 3.78 -0.69 -6.58
N ASN A 49 4.17 0.58 -6.58
CA ASN A 49 5.46 1.10 -6.14
C ASN A 49 5.42 1.48 -4.66
N TRP A 50 6.39 0.99 -3.90
CA TRP A 50 6.49 1.21 -2.46
C TRP A 50 7.92 1.53 -2.05
N ASN A 51 8.09 2.13 -0.88
CA ASN A 51 9.36 2.11 -0.15
C ASN A 51 9.12 1.69 1.31
N LEU A 52 10.19 1.30 2.01
CA LEU A 52 10.19 1.14 3.45
C LEU A 52 11.03 2.25 4.08
N ILE A 53 10.54 2.83 5.16
CA ILE A 53 11.26 3.82 5.97
C ILE A 53 11.51 3.20 7.35
N LEU A 54 12.78 3.02 7.69
CA LEU A 54 13.23 2.42 8.93
C LEU A 54 13.70 3.51 9.90
N TYR A 55 13.13 3.50 11.11
CA TYR A 55 13.55 4.37 12.22
C TYR A 55 14.25 3.54 13.29
N ARG A 56 15.59 3.61 13.31
CA ARG A 56 16.46 2.84 14.22
C ARG A 56 16.20 3.12 15.69
N TYR A 57 15.81 4.36 16.01
CA TYR A 57 15.57 4.83 17.38
C TYR A 57 14.09 5.20 17.63
N GLY A 58 13.20 4.66 16.80
CA GLY A 58 11.76 4.89 16.86
C GLY A 58 11.33 6.16 16.12
N TYR A 59 10.12 6.19 15.58
CA TYR A 59 9.63 7.30 14.75
C TYR A 59 9.81 8.70 15.39
N ASN A 60 9.58 8.82 16.71
CA ASN A 60 9.76 10.07 17.46
C ASN A 60 11.07 10.12 18.27
N GLN A 61 12.09 9.34 17.90
CA GLN A 61 13.38 9.26 18.61
C GLN A 61 13.29 8.90 20.10
N THR A 62 12.25 8.17 20.51
CA THR A 62 12.06 7.77 21.92
C THR A 62 13.12 6.79 22.41
N ASN A 63 13.91 6.17 21.52
CA ASN A 63 14.88 5.12 21.82
C ASN A 63 14.27 3.87 22.49
N GLU A 64 12.94 3.69 22.39
CA GLU A 64 12.28 2.54 23.00
C GLU A 64 12.08 1.39 22.01
N TYR A 65 11.71 1.73 20.77
CA TYR A 65 11.36 0.77 19.72
C TYR A 65 12.11 1.06 18.43
N VAL A 66 12.36 0.01 17.66
CA VAL A 66 12.58 0.15 16.22
C VAL A 66 11.21 0.33 15.57
N SER A 67 11.08 1.30 14.68
CA SER A 67 9.87 1.53 13.89
C SER A 67 10.13 1.29 12.42
N VAL A 68 9.11 0.87 11.69
CA VAL A 68 9.17 0.78 10.23
C VAL A 68 7.85 1.29 9.66
N ALA A 69 7.93 2.09 8.62
CA ALA A 69 6.79 2.54 7.85
C ALA A 69 6.90 2.09 6.40
N LEU A 70 5.74 2.07 5.75
CA LEU A 70 5.53 1.75 4.35
C LEU A 70 4.92 2.98 3.69
N GLU A 71 5.51 3.40 2.59
CA GLU A 71 4.99 4.48 1.74
C GLU A 71 4.55 3.91 0.40
N ASN A 72 3.36 4.28 -0.03
CA ASN A 72 2.87 3.98 -1.37
C ASN A 72 3.25 5.15 -2.30
N PHE A 73 4.20 4.91 -3.19
CA PHE A 73 4.69 5.92 -4.12
C PHE A 73 3.67 6.25 -5.21
N ASP A 74 2.82 5.31 -5.60
CA ASP A 74 1.76 5.59 -6.58
C ASP A 74 0.65 6.45 -5.99
N ALA A 75 0.39 6.34 -4.69
CA ALA A 75 -0.62 7.14 -3.99
C ALA A 75 -0.16 8.59 -3.73
N LEU A 76 1.10 8.92 -4.01
CA LEU A 76 1.69 10.19 -3.61
C LEU A 76 1.36 11.30 -4.62
N LYS A 77 0.51 12.25 -4.22
CA LYS A 77 0.01 13.35 -5.08
C LYS A 77 1.08 14.30 -5.62
N CYS A 78 2.25 14.35 -4.97
CA CYS A 78 3.20 15.44 -5.14
C CYS A 78 4.63 14.89 -5.22
N TYR A 79 5.06 14.44 -6.39
CA TYR A 79 6.49 14.34 -6.69
C TYR A 79 6.78 15.00 -8.03
N ASN A 80 7.10 16.29 -7.99
CA ASN A 80 8.04 16.85 -8.96
C ASN A 80 9.45 16.54 -8.45
N THR A 81 10.33 16.11 -9.35
CA THR A 81 11.77 15.94 -9.08
C THR A 81 12.48 17.26 -8.76
N ASP A 82 11.80 18.38 -8.99
CA ASP A 82 12.25 19.71 -8.63
C ASP A 82 11.47 20.14 -7.39
N ASP A 83 12.14 20.57 -6.32
CA ASP A 83 11.67 20.94 -4.96
C ASP A 83 10.44 21.89 -4.86
N ASN A 84 9.83 22.25 -5.98
CA ASN A 84 8.54 22.89 -6.04
C ASN A 84 7.45 21.83 -5.94
N PHE A 85 6.95 21.60 -4.71
CA PHE A 85 5.68 20.94 -4.39
C PHE A 85 4.53 21.62 -5.15
N ARG A 86 4.42 21.34 -6.44
CA ARG A 86 3.25 21.65 -7.24
C ARG A 86 2.45 20.37 -7.34
N PRO A 87 1.17 20.36 -6.94
CA PRO A 87 0.30 19.25 -7.27
C PRO A 87 0.44 19.03 -8.78
N ILE A 88 0.74 17.79 -9.18
CA ILE A 88 0.70 17.44 -10.59
C ILE A 88 -0.79 17.45 -10.94
N ASP A 89 -1.22 18.46 -11.72
CA ASP A 89 -2.62 18.61 -12.14
C ASP A 89 -3.08 17.48 -13.06
N ASP A 90 -2.17 16.60 -13.50
CA ASP A 90 -2.57 15.33 -14.08
C ASP A 90 -3.16 14.46 -12.98
N ASN A 91 -4.47 14.23 -13.09
CA ASN A 91 -5.32 13.25 -12.39
C ASN A 91 -4.70 11.85 -12.25
N GLN A 92 -3.56 11.70 -11.59
CA GLN A 92 -2.91 10.43 -11.34
C GLN A 92 -3.68 9.74 -10.22
N TYR A 93 -4.75 9.09 -10.68
CA TYR A 93 -5.54 8.03 -10.12
C TYR A 93 -6.05 8.27 -8.69
N ASN A 94 -7.37 8.21 -8.53
CA ASN A 94 -8.00 8.00 -7.23
C ASN A 94 -7.64 6.59 -6.72
N ILE A 95 -6.38 6.43 -6.31
CA ILE A 95 -5.84 5.24 -5.70
C ILE A 95 -6.50 5.11 -4.34
N ASN A 96 -7.18 3.99 -4.17
CA ASN A 96 -7.68 3.52 -2.89
C ASN A 96 -7.25 2.05 -2.84
N VAL A 97 -6.25 1.78 -1.99
CA VAL A 97 -5.62 0.47 -1.86
C VAL A 97 -5.87 -0.05 -0.45
N PRO A 98 -6.94 -0.81 -0.23
CA PRO A 98 -7.13 -1.55 0.99
C PRO A 98 -6.03 -2.61 1.10
N THR A 99 -5.28 -2.55 2.19
CA THR A 99 -4.19 -3.48 2.45
C THR A 99 -4.28 -4.06 3.86
N LYS A 100 -3.79 -5.29 3.99
CA LYS A 100 -3.36 -5.86 5.26
C LYS A 100 -1.93 -6.33 5.07
N PHE A 101 -1.04 -5.92 5.94
CA PHE A 101 0.37 -6.28 5.81
C PHE A 101 1.01 -6.55 7.16
N ALA A 102 2.05 -7.37 7.14
CA ALA A 102 2.92 -7.59 8.28
C ALA A 102 4.33 -7.10 7.96
N ILE A 103 4.87 -6.25 8.82
CA ILE A 103 6.28 -5.86 8.78
C ILE A 103 7.03 -6.74 9.76
N TYR A 104 8.21 -7.19 9.36
CA TYR A 104 9.08 -8.01 10.20
C TYR A 104 10.54 -7.58 10.09
N ILE A 105 11.29 -7.89 11.15
CA ILE A 105 12.75 -7.84 11.15
C ILE A 105 13.27 -9.21 11.56
N ARG A 106 14.21 -9.75 10.78
CA ARG A 106 14.83 -11.06 11.03
C ARG A 106 16.35 -11.00 10.91
N GLN A 107 17.02 -11.99 11.49
CA GLN A 107 18.45 -12.19 11.21
C GLN A 107 18.66 -12.61 9.75
N ASN A 108 19.78 -12.19 9.15
CA ASN A 108 20.05 -12.42 7.72
C ASN A 108 20.05 -13.92 7.34
N TYR A 109 20.67 -14.76 8.17
CA TYR A 109 20.86 -16.20 7.90
C TYR A 109 20.06 -17.14 8.82
N ASP A 110 19.25 -16.59 9.74
CA ASP A 110 18.47 -17.37 10.70
C ASP A 110 17.00 -16.96 10.68
N PHE A 111 16.22 -17.71 9.90
CA PHE A 111 14.78 -17.52 9.74
C PHE A 111 13.95 -17.84 10.98
N SER A 112 14.53 -18.47 12.01
CA SER A 112 13.84 -18.75 13.27
C SER A 112 13.80 -17.55 14.21
N LYS A 113 14.70 -16.58 14.00
CA LYS A 113 14.82 -15.38 14.82
C LYS A 113 14.29 -14.17 14.08
N PHE A 114 13.04 -13.84 14.36
CA PHE A 114 12.40 -12.67 13.82
C PHE A 114 11.40 -12.07 14.82
N GLU A 115 11.04 -10.82 14.57
CA GLU A 115 9.95 -10.11 15.24
C GLU A 115 9.06 -9.53 14.14
N ALA A 116 7.75 -9.65 14.28
CA ALA A 116 6.79 -9.21 13.28
C ALA A 116 5.56 -8.62 13.95
N LYS A 117 4.91 -7.68 13.26
CA LYS A 117 3.60 -7.14 13.62
C LYS A 117 2.78 -6.90 12.36
N GLU A 118 1.47 -7.03 12.48
CA GLU A 118 0.52 -6.75 11.41
C GLU A 118 -0.21 -5.42 11.62
N THR A 119 -0.70 -4.86 10.53
CA THR A 119 -1.67 -3.77 10.52
C THR A 119 -2.51 -3.84 9.24
N ASN A 120 -3.63 -3.15 9.26
CA ASN A 120 -4.49 -2.94 8.12
C ASN A 120 -4.55 -1.44 7.84
N TYR A 121 -4.44 -1.07 6.57
CA TYR A 121 -4.41 0.33 6.18
C TYR A 121 -4.95 0.50 4.77
N GLN A 122 -5.62 1.63 4.56
CA GLN A 122 -6.12 2.03 3.27
C GLN A 122 -5.21 3.14 2.75
N PHE A 123 -4.40 2.79 1.74
CA PHE A 123 -3.54 3.78 1.10
C PHE A 123 -4.34 4.55 0.07
N ASP A 124 -4.31 5.87 0.20
CA ASP A 124 -4.94 6.78 -0.74
C ASP A 124 -4.10 8.05 -0.92
N ASN A 125 -4.63 8.96 -1.71
CA ASN A 125 -3.96 10.20 -2.08
C ASN A 125 -3.77 11.23 -0.94
N THR A 126 -4.30 10.95 0.24
CA THR A 126 -4.10 11.70 1.48
C THR A 126 -3.40 10.86 2.55
N ASN A 127 -3.53 9.54 2.46
CA ASN A 127 -3.03 8.53 3.38
C ASN A 127 -2.03 7.62 2.65
N TYR A 128 -0.96 8.19 2.10
CA TYR A 128 0.01 7.43 1.32
C TYR A 128 1.13 6.79 2.17
N TYR A 129 1.10 7.01 3.49
CA TYR A 129 2.15 6.59 4.42
C TYR A 129 1.54 6.00 5.70
N HIS A 130 2.00 4.82 6.10
CA HIS A 130 1.60 4.18 7.36
C HIS A 130 2.67 3.25 7.89
N GLY A 131 2.77 3.11 9.21
CA GLY A 131 3.82 2.30 9.81
C GLY A 131 3.44 1.62 11.12
N ILE A 132 4.35 0.75 11.55
CA ILE A 132 4.34 0.09 12.83
C ILE A 132 5.42 0.74 13.69
N TYR A 133 5.01 1.73 14.48
CA TYR A 133 5.95 2.54 15.28
C TYR A 133 6.54 1.81 16.48
N GLU A 134 5.91 0.72 16.92
CA GLU A 134 6.42 -0.09 18.03
C GLU A 134 6.77 -1.51 17.58
N LEU A 135 7.49 -1.68 16.46
CA LEU A 135 7.72 -3.01 15.90
C LEU A 135 8.43 -3.95 16.89
N VAL A 136 9.56 -3.51 17.45
CA VAL A 136 10.32 -4.29 18.43
C VAL A 136 11.03 -3.37 19.44
N LYS A 137 10.97 -3.70 20.73
CA LYS A 137 11.72 -2.99 21.77
C LYS A 137 13.22 -3.07 21.51
N ILE A 138 13.94 -1.96 21.51
CA ILE A 138 15.37 -1.90 21.19
C ILE A 138 16.20 -2.81 22.10
N LYS A 139 15.90 -2.86 23.41
CA LYS A 139 16.56 -3.79 24.35
C LYS A 139 16.40 -5.25 23.94
N LYS A 140 15.20 -5.65 23.50
CA LYS A 140 14.89 -7.01 23.02
C LYS A 140 15.58 -7.28 21.69
N PHE A 141 15.52 -6.32 20.78
CA PHE A 141 16.13 -6.34 19.46
C PHE A 141 17.65 -6.54 19.53
N ASN A 142 18.36 -5.72 20.31
CA ASN A 142 19.82 -5.84 20.48
C ASN A 142 20.23 -7.21 21.04
N LYS A 143 19.47 -7.73 22.02
CA LYS A 143 19.76 -9.02 22.65
C LYS A 143 19.47 -10.22 21.74
N LYS A 144 18.38 -10.17 20.95
CA LYS A 144 17.90 -11.32 20.18
C LYS A 144 18.35 -11.33 18.72
N LEU A 145 18.31 -10.17 18.07
CA LEU A 145 18.45 -10.05 16.61
C LEU A 145 19.83 -9.55 16.19
N LEU A 146 20.47 -8.68 16.98
CA LEU A 146 21.80 -8.14 16.64
C LEU A 146 22.98 -8.78 17.38
N LYS A 147 22.74 -9.76 18.25
CA LYS A 147 23.82 -10.37 19.05
C LYS A 147 24.90 -10.95 18.12
N ASN A 148 26.06 -10.29 18.07
CA ASN A 148 27.20 -10.61 17.22
C ASN A 148 26.93 -10.55 15.71
N ASN A 149 25.89 -9.83 15.28
CA ASN A 149 25.54 -9.70 13.88
C ASN A 149 25.11 -8.27 13.55
N ASN A 150 25.84 -7.63 12.65
CA ASN A 150 25.54 -6.28 12.16
C ASN A 150 24.66 -6.28 10.88
N LYS A 151 24.19 -7.47 10.47
CA LYS A 151 23.38 -7.68 9.27
C LYS A 151 22.00 -8.19 9.62
N LEU A 152 20.98 -7.63 9.00
CA LEU A 152 19.59 -8.06 9.20
C LEU A 152 18.76 -7.90 7.93
N VAL A 153 17.54 -8.40 7.97
CA VAL A 153 16.55 -8.17 6.91
C VAL A 153 15.35 -7.48 7.53
N VAL A 154 14.97 -6.35 6.96
CA VAL A 154 13.65 -5.74 7.16
C VAL A 154 12.79 -6.19 6.01
N GLY A 155 11.59 -6.68 6.27
CA GLY A 155 10.71 -7.12 5.19
C GLY A 155 9.26 -6.85 5.48
N ILE A 156 8.48 -6.94 4.41
CA ILE A 156 7.04 -6.78 4.44
C ILE A 156 6.39 -7.92 3.68
N TYR A 157 5.37 -8.50 4.28
CA TYR A 157 4.40 -9.33 3.58
C TYR A 157 3.11 -8.53 3.42
N LEU A 158 2.69 -8.27 2.19
CA LEU A 158 1.58 -7.38 1.87
C LEU A 158 0.50 -8.15 1.13
N CYS A 159 -0.75 -7.98 1.57
CA CYS A 159 -1.95 -8.43 0.89
C CYS A 159 -2.73 -7.19 0.44
N ARG A 160 -3.03 -7.11 -0.86
CA ARG A 160 -3.87 -6.09 -1.47
C ARG A 160 -5.26 -6.67 -1.74
N TYR A 161 -6.30 -5.93 -1.38
CA TYR A 161 -7.69 -6.38 -1.51
C TYR A 161 -8.45 -5.53 -2.52
N LYS A 162 -9.53 -6.09 -3.08
CA LYS A 162 -10.48 -5.33 -3.88
C LYS A 162 -11.08 -4.25 -2.99
N ASN A 163 -11.13 -3.04 -3.54
CA ASN A 163 -11.91 -1.99 -2.93
C ASN A 163 -13.38 -2.19 -3.31
N ASN A 164 -14.12 -2.84 -2.42
CA ASN A 164 -15.56 -3.03 -2.57
C ASN A 164 -16.36 -1.96 -1.82
N ASN A 165 -15.72 -0.87 -1.39
CA ASN A 165 -16.42 0.21 -0.68
C ASN A 165 -17.13 1.12 -1.69
N GLU A 166 -18.20 0.60 -2.29
CA GLU A 166 -19.07 1.31 -3.21
C GLU A 166 -19.54 2.65 -2.62
N VAL A 167 -19.90 2.64 -1.32
CA VAL A 167 -20.33 3.84 -0.59
C VAL A 167 -19.25 4.92 -0.58
N GLU A 168 -17.98 4.55 -0.36
CA GLU A 168 -16.88 5.51 -0.41
C GLU A 168 -16.67 6.06 -1.82
N PHE A 169 -16.75 5.20 -2.84
CA PHE A 169 -16.66 5.63 -4.23
C PHE A 169 -17.77 6.62 -4.61
N VAL A 170 -19.02 6.29 -4.29
CA VAL A 170 -20.21 7.14 -4.49
C VAL A 170 -20.07 8.46 -3.73
N ASN A 171 -19.71 8.43 -2.45
CA ASN A 171 -19.50 9.64 -1.65
C ASN A 171 -18.40 10.53 -2.22
N LYS A 172 -17.34 9.92 -2.76
CA LYS A 172 -16.25 10.65 -3.40
C LYS A 172 -16.70 11.29 -4.71
N LEU A 173 -17.48 10.58 -5.54
CA LEU A 173 -18.11 11.15 -6.73
C LEU A 173 -19.02 12.33 -6.36
N GLU A 174 -19.87 12.18 -5.32
CA GLU A 174 -20.70 13.26 -4.81
C GLU A 174 -19.91 14.48 -4.34
N SER A 175 -18.68 14.28 -3.83
CA SER A 175 -17.84 15.37 -3.37
C SER A 175 -17.35 16.28 -4.50
N TYR A 176 -17.26 15.76 -5.74
CA TYR A 176 -16.90 16.54 -6.92
C TYR A 176 -18.06 17.35 -7.50
N LEU A 177 -19.29 17.05 -7.09
CA LEU A 177 -20.49 17.77 -7.54
C LEU A 177 -20.63 19.06 -6.74
N SER A 178 -20.83 20.17 -7.44
CA SER A 178 -20.68 21.50 -6.85
C SER A 178 -21.98 22.08 -6.32
N ASN A 179 -23.14 21.58 -6.77
CA ASN A 179 -24.45 22.01 -6.27
C ASN A 179 -25.34 20.85 -5.80
N LYS A 180 -26.34 21.18 -4.99
CA LYS A 180 -27.26 20.20 -4.39
C LYS A 180 -28.08 19.46 -5.44
N TYR A 181 -28.50 20.13 -6.51
CA TYR A 181 -29.30 19.52 -7.58
C TYR A 181 -28.53 18.42 -8.32
N GLU A 182 -27.24 18.64 -8.62
CA GLU A 182 -26.36 17.62 -9.18
C GLU A 182 -26.22 16.41 -8.25
N LYS A 183 -26.05 16.64 -6.95
CA LYS A 183 -25.97 15.55 -5.95
C LYS A 183 -27.26 14.76 -5.85
N ASP A 184 -28.40 15.44 -5.82
CA ASP A 184 -29.71 14.82 -5.75
C ASP A 184 -30.00 14.00 -7.02
N ASN A 185 -29.66 14.53 -8.20
CA ASN A 185 -29.75 13.78 -9.46
C ASN A 185 -28.80 12.59 -9.52
N PHE A 186 -27.55 12.76 -9.07
CA PHE A 186 -26.59 11.67 -9.01
C PHE A 186 -27.12 10.53 -8.14
N LYS A 187 -27.62 10.81 -6.93
CA LYS A 187 -28.24 9.81 -6.06
C LYS A 187 -29.43 9.11 -6.68
N GLN A 188 -30.26 9.84 -7.42
CA GLN A 188 -31.49 9.31 -8.00
C GLN A 188 -31.22 8.44 -9.25
N PHE A 189 -30.19 8.76 -10.02
CA PHE A 189 -29.96 8.15 -11.34
C PHE A 189 -28.67 7.34 -11.45
N TYR A 190 -27.84 7.28 -10.41
CA TYR A 190 -26.63 6.46 -10.40
C TYR A 190 -26.96 4.99 -10.66
N LYS A 191 -26.25 4.41 -11.64
CA LYS A 191 -26.30 2.98 -11.98
C LYS A 191 -24.90 2.49 -12.26
N GLU A 192 -24.53 1.39 -11.61
CA GLU A 192 -23.29 0.68 -11.90
C GLU A 192 -23.53 -0.38 -12.98
N PHE A 193 -22.55 -0.53 -13.88
CA PHE A 193 -22.52 -1.60 -14.86
C PHE A 193 -21.13 -2.23 -14.83
N GLU A 194 -21.06 -3.55 -14.67
CA GLU A 194 -19.81 -4.29 -14.77
C GLU A 194 -19.54 -4.64 -16.23
N ILE A 195 -18.45 -4.12 -16.80
CA ILE A 195 -17.99 -4.50 -18.13
C ILE A 195 -16.91 -5.56 -17.98
N ASN A 196 -17.24 -6.81 -18.30
CA ASN A 196 -16.28 -7.90 -18.30
C ASN A 196 -15.59 -7.97 -19.67
N ILE A 197 -14.29 -7.70 -19.71
CA ILE A 197 -13.50 -7.67 -20.94
C ILE A 197 -12.51 -8.82 -20.91
N ASP A 198 -12.86 -9.93 -21.57
CA ASP A 198 -12.04 -11.16 -21.60
C ASP A 198 -10.67 -11.00 -22.28
N ASN A 199 -10.40 -9.86 -22.95
CA ASN A 199 -9.11 -9.56 -23.56
C ASN A 199 -8.91 -8.06 -23.79
N ILE A 200 -8.49 -7.34 -22.74
CA ILE A 200 -8.06 -5.93 -22.85
C ILE A 200 -7.00 -5.74 -23.95
N SER A 201 -6.12 -6.73 -24.15
CA SER A 201 -5.07 -6.70 -25.20
C SER A 201 -5.61 -6.65 -26.63
N LYS A 202 -6.88 -7.00 -26.87
CA LYS A 202 -7.53 -6.92 -28.18
C LYS A 202 -8.20 -5.57 -28.43
N ILE A 203 -8.32 -4.74 -27.40
CA ILE A 203 -8.79 -3.35 -27.53
C ILE A 203 -7.64 -2.53 -28.10
N ASN A 204 -7.53 -2.54 -29.43
CA ASN A 204 -6.77 -1.52 -30.14
C ASN A 204 -7.60 -0.23 -30.17
N ASN A 205 -6.97 0.91 -30.47
CA ASN A 205 -7.59 2.25 -30.54
C ASN A 205 -8.75 2.38 -31.56
N LYS A 206 -9.26 1.28 -32.14
CA LYS A 206 -10.38 1.26 -33.10
C LYS A 206 -11.67 0.64 -32.53
N TYR A 207 -11.65 0.02 -31.35
CA TYR A 207 -12.87 -0.51 -30.74
C TYR A 207 -13.49 0.55 -29.84
N ILE A 208 -14.68 1.02 -30.23
CA ILE A 208 -15.60 1.71 -29.33
C ILE A 208 -16.21 0.62 -28.45
N LEU A 209 -15.99 0.72 -27.13
CA LEU A 209 -16.71 -0.09 -26.15
C LEU A 209 -18.13 0.47 -26.02
N GLY A 210 -19.00 0.08 -26.94
CA GLY A 210 -20.44 0.33 -26.84
C GLY A 210 -21.12 -0.96 -26.40
N ASP A 211 -21.72 -0.96 -25.21
CA ASP A 211 -22.79 -1.91 -24.95
C ASP A 211 -24.02 -1.38 -25.68
N LYS A 212 -24.73 -2.23 -26.45
CA LYS A 212 -25.94 -1.82 -27.19
C LYS A 212 -27.03 -1.26 -26.27
N TYR A 213 -26.88 -1.42 -24.97
CA TYR A 213 -27.78 -0.94 -23.93
C TYR A 213 -27.23 0.24 -23.12
N PHE A 214 -26.02 0.73 -23.39
CA PHE A 214 -25.44 1.87 -22.68
C PHE A 214 -25.88 3.19 -23.31
N ASN A 215 -27.09 3.62 -22.97
CA ASN A 215 -27.61 4.93 -23.34
C ASN A 215 -27.38 5.94 -22.22
N ILE A 216 -26.71 7.05 -22.54
CA ILE A 216 -26.68 8.25 -21.69
C ILE A 216 -27.55 9.32 -22.36
N GLY A 217 -28.76 9.50 -21.84
CA GLY A 217 -29.77 10.39 -22.44
C GLY A 217 -30.27 9.88 -23.79
N ASP A 218 -30.39 10.76 -24.78
CA ASP A 218 -30.84 10.43 -26.14
C ASP A 218 -29.70 9.94 -27.06
N ASN A 219 -28.48 9.81 -26.53
CA ASN A 219 -27.30 9.41 -27.32
C ASN A 219 -26.98 7.94 -27.11
N TYR A 220 -26.86 7.22 -28.24
CA TYR A 220 -26.38 5.84 -28.32
C TYR A 220 -24.86 5.86 -28.45
N TRP A 221 -24.16 5.14 -27.56
CA TRP A 221 -22.70 5.04 -27.54
C TRP A 221 -22.24 3.62 -27.88
#